data_AF-A0A2A5DAU4-F1
#
_entry.id   AF-A0A2A5DAU4-F1
#
_cell.length_a   1.000
_cell.length_b   1.000
_cell.length_c   1.000
_cell.angle_alpha   90.00
_cell.angle_beta   90.00
_cell.angle_gamma   90.00
#
_symmetry.space_group_name_H-M   'P 1'
#
loop_
_entity.id
_entity.type
_entity.pdbx_description
1 polymer ?
#
loop_
_entity_poly.entity_id
_entity_poly.type
_entity_poly.pdbx_seq_one_letter_code
_entity_poly.pdbx_strand_id
1 'polypeptide(L)'
;MGDNFVIFNQWQIKELGFPGWHESQRFWSPSADDVALFDAGLQAALEDAVEHPELYDEWSGKSESRAQFVSSETEKILGRLSGYRRQVFGIVVDGERKLYVSFLPGADWNEYGDIFSDWKTRTMMTSDGGFWFWNIEFSPESKKYSKLDSHGYA
;
A
#
# COMPACT_ATOMS: atom_id res chain seq x y z
N MET A 1 -17.75 13.50 4.61
CA MET A 1 -17.02 12.34 4.07
C MET A 1 -16.00 11.96 5.11
N GLY A 2 -16.07 10.74 5.65
CA GLY A 2 -15.08 10.27 6.62
C GLY A 2 -13.75 10.04 5.92
N ASP A 3 -12.65 10.16 6.67
CA ASP A 3 -11.32 9.87 6.12
C ASP A 3 -11.27 8.42 5.61
N ASN A 4 -10.87 8.25 4.35
CA ASN A 4 -10.64 6.95 3.69
C ASN A 4 -9.30 6.32 4.11
N PHE A 5 -8.72 6.75 5.23
CA PHE A 5 -7.54 6.12 5.80
C PHE A 5 -7.63 5.98 7.32
N VAL A 6 -6.76 5.14 7.86
CA VAL A 6 -6.46 5.03 9.29
C VAL A 6 -4.95 4.97 9.45
N ILE A 7 -4.43 5.67 10.46
CA ILE A 7 -3.03 5.55 10.86
C ILE A 7 -2.99 4.66 12.11
N PHE A 8 -2.27 3.54 12.02
CA PHE A 8 -1.99 2.72 13.19
C PHE A 8 -0.74 3.22 13.88
N ASN A 9 -0.85 3.52 15.17
CA ASN A 9 0.33 3.84 15.98
C ASN A 9 1.14 2.58 16.29
N GLN A 10 2.40 2.76 16.67
CA GLN A 10 3.34 1.66 16.92
C GLN A 10 2.85 0.58 17.90
N TRP A 11 1.98 0.94 18.85
CA TRP A 11 1.44 -0.01 19.84
C TRP A 11 0.32 -0.85 19.24
N GLN A 12 -0.57 -0.22 18.48
CA GLN A 12 -1.62 -0.94 17.74
C GLN A 12 -1.01 -1.93 16.75
N ILE A 13 0.09 -1.56 16.08
CA ILE A 13 0.79 -2.46 15.16
C ILE A 13 1.33 -3.69 15.89
N LYS A 14 1.92 -3.50 17.07
CA LYS A 14 2.43 -4.62 17.90
C LYS A 14 1.33 -5.53 18.41
N GLU A 15 0.16 -4.98 18.73
CA GLU A 15 -0.97 -5.74 19.27
C GLU A 15 -1.74 -6.51 18.18
N LEU A 16 -2.02 -5.84 17.06
CA LEU A 16 -2.80 -6.41 15.96
C LEU A 16 -1.98 -7.33 15.05
N GLY A 17 -0.65 -7.18 15.07
CA GLY A 17 0.26 -7.81 14.13
C GLY A 17 0.47 -6.95 12.88
N PHE A 18 1.70 -6.96 12.35
CA PHE A 18 2.01 -6.25 11.11
C PHE A 18 1.75 -7.18 9.91
N PRO A 19 0.95 -6.77 8.91
CA PRO A 19 0.60 -7.63 7.77
C PRO A 19 1.70 -7.70 6.69
N GLY A 20 2.75 -6.87 6.79
CA GLY A 20 3.82 -6.85 5.78
C GLY A 20 4.91 -7.90 5.99
N TRP A 21 5.64 -8.18 4.91
CA TRP A 21 6.67 -9.22 4.85
C TRP A 21 7.94 -8.82 5.64
N HIS A 22 8.10 -9.43 6.82
CA HIS A 22 9.29 -9.77 7.63
C HIS A 22 10.55 -8.86 7.75
N GLU A 23 10.64 -7.69 7.15
CA GLU A 23 11.87 -6.87 7.21
C GLU A 23 11.84 -5.74 8.26
N SER A 24 10.69 -5.43 8.83
CA SER A 24 10.60 -4.33 9.81
C SER A 24 11.30 -4.72 11.12
N GLN A 25 12.34 -3.98 11.48
CA GLN A 25 13.05 -4.17 12.75
C GLN A 25 12.34 -3.47 13.91
N ARG A 26 11.64 -2.37 13.62
CA ARG A 26 10.89 -1.54 14.58
C ARG A 26 9.69 -0.89 13.91
N PHE A 27 8.79 -0.36 14.74
CA PHE A 27 7.66 0.45 14.30
C PHE A 27 7.79 1.87 14.84
N TRP A 28 7.20 2.82 14.14
CA TRP A 28 7.01 4.21 14.59
C TRP A 28 5.57 4.63 14.32
N SER A 29 5.16 5.79 14.83
CA SER A 29 3.78 6.28 14.66
C SER A 29 3.76 7.43 13.64
N PRO A 30 3.25 7.20 12.41
CA PRO A 30 3.11 8.25 11.42
C PRO A 30 2.21 9.39 11.92
N SER A 31 2.49 10.59 11.44
CA SER A 31 1.63 11.77 11.61
C SER A 31 0.75 11.97 10.37
N ALA A 32 -0.21 12.89 10.49
CA ALA A 32 -1.01 13.32 9.34
C ALA A 32 -0.15 14.00 8.27
N ASP A 33 0.94 14.69 8.65
CA ASP A 33 1.85 15.35 7.71
C ASP A 33 2.65 14.33 6.89
N ASP A 34 3.03 13.20 7.49
CA ASP A 34 3.69 12.10 6.78
C ASP A 34 2.74 11.51 5.71
N VAL A 35 1.46 11.36 6.04
CA VAL A 35 0.43 10.89 5.09
C VAL A 35 0.17 11.92 3.99
N ALA A 36 0.13 13.22 4.33
CA ALA A 36 -0.03 14.27 3.33
C ALA A 36 1.15 14.30 2.35
N LEU A 37 2.38 14.07 2.83
CA LEU A 37 3.56 13.99 1.99
C LEU A 37 3.53 12.77 1.04
N PHE A 38 3.03 11.64 1.52
CA PHE A 38 2.74 10.46 0.69
C PHE A 38 1.62 10.73 -0.33
N ASP A 39 0.54 11.39 0.06
CA ASP A 39 -0.58 11.64 -0.85
C ASP A 39 -0.18 12.59 -1.99
N ALA A 40 0.74 13.53 -1.72
CA ALA A 40 1.20 14.51 -2.71
C ALA A 40 1.96 13.89 -3.90
N GLY A 41 2.55 12.69 -3.75
CA GLY A 41 3.36 12.06 -4.79
C GLY A 41 2.81 10.74 -5.32
N LEU A 42 1.78 10.17 -4.68
CA LEU A 42 1.32 8.82 -4.98
C LEU A 42 0.88 8.64 -6.43
N GLN A 43 0.08 9.57 -6.97
CA GLN A 43 -0.40 9.44 -8.36
C GLN A 43 0.76 9.43 -9.35
N ALA A 44 1.70 10.37 -9.23
CA ALA A 44 2.86 10.44 -10.11
C ALA A 44 3.76 9.19 -9.99
N ALA A 45 3.90 8.64 -8.78
CA ALA A 45 4.64 7.40 -8.55
C ALA A 45 3.96 6.19 -9.22
N LEU A 46 2.63 6.13 -9.21
CA LEU A 46 1.89 5.07 -9.88
C LEU A 46 1.94 5.23 -11.40
N GLU A 47 1.88 6.45 -11.93
CA GLU A 47 2.09 6.73 -13.36
C GLU A 47 3.49 6.27 -13.80
N ASP A 48 4.52 6.61 -13.02
CA ASP A 48 5.90 6.15 -13.24
C ASP A 48 6.02 4.62 -13.14
N ALA A 49 5.31 3.97 -12.22
CA ALA A 49 5.29 2.52 -12.09
C ALA A 49 4.60 1.79 -13.27
N VAL A 50 3.71 2.45 -14.01
CA VAL A 50 3.18 1.90 -15.27
C VAL A 50 4.28 1.83 -16.33
N GLU A 51 5.09 2.88 -16.46
CA GLU A 51 6.14 3.01 -17.47
C GLU A 51 7.43 2.26 -17.09
N HIS A 52 7.74 2.21 -15.78
CA HIS A 52 8.98 1.71 -15.20
C HIS A 52 8.73 0.77 -14.00
N PRO A 53 8.01 -0.36 -14.19
CA PRO A 53 7.62 -1.25 -13.10
C PRO A 53 8.81 -1.83 -12.33
N GLU A 54 9.99 -1.95 -12.95
CA GLU A 54 11.23 -2.43 -12.33
C GLU A 54 11.77 -1.54 -11.20
N LEU A 55 11.35 -0.27 -11.15
CA LEU A 55 11.71 0.64 -10.05
C LEU A 55 10.92 0.35 -8.77
N TYR A 56 9.77 -0.32 -8.91
CA TYR A 56 8.81 -0.53 -7.84
C TYR A 56 8.66 -2.01 -7.45
N ASP A 57 8.89 -2.93 -8.40
CA ASP A 57 8.88 -4.38 -8.18
C ASP A 57 10.17 -5.00 -8.75
N GLU A 58 11.02 -5.52 -7.86
CA GLU A 58 12.34 -6.07 -8.24
C GLU A 58 12.25 -7.20 -9.28
N TRP A 59 11.15 -7.96 -9.27
CA TRP A 59 10.94 -9.07 -10.18
C TRP A 59 10.60 -8.63 -11.61
N SER A 60 10.02 -7.44 -11.78
CA SER A 60 9.69 -6.87 -13.09
C SER A 60 10.94 -6.67 -13.95
N GLY A 61 12.08 -6.28 -13.36
CA GLY A 61 13.35 -6.18 -14.08
C GLY A 61 13.95 -7.53 -14.53
N LYS A 62 13.42 -8.64 -14.01
CA LYS A 62 13.92 -10.01 -14.28
C LYS A 62 12.96 -10.82 -15.17
N SER A 63 11.75 -10.34 -15.42
CA SER A 63 10.71 -11.06 -16.15
C SER A 63 9.78 -10.08 -16.88
N GLU A 64 9.79 -10.14 -18.21
CA GLU A 64 8.91 -9.30 -19.05
C GLU A 64 7.42 -9.55 -18.73
N SER A 65 7.02 -10.80 -18.49
CA SER A 65 5.64 -11.12 -18.11
C SER A 65 5.27 -10.53 -16.76
N ARG A 66 6.21 -10.47 -15.80
CA ARG A 66 5.99 -9.80 -14.51
C ARG A 66 5.88 -8.29 -14.69
N ALA A 67 6.75 -7.68 -15.49
CA ALA A 67 6.67 -6.24 -15.81
C ALA A 67 5.31 -5.87 -16.43
N GLN A 68 4.87 -6.62 -17.45
CA GLN A 68 3.56 -6.41 -18.09
C GLN A 68 2.40 -6.57 -17.10
N PHE A 69 2.48 -7.55 -16.20
CA PHE A 69 1.49 -7.74 -15.14
C PHE A 69 1.43 -6.54 -14.20
N VAL A 70 2.59 -6.10 -13.67
CA VAL A 70 2.65 -4.96 -12.74
C VAL A 70 2.15 -3.68 -13.40
N SER A 71 2.56 -3.38 -14.64
CA SER A 71 2.05 -2.22 -15.37
C SER A 71 0.53 -2.29 -15.53
N SER A 72 -0.02 -3.42 -15.97
CA SER A 72 -1.47 -3.59 -16.18
C SER A 72 -2.27 -3.48 -14.87
N GLU A 73 -1.76 -4.03 -13.76
CA GLU A 73 -2.39 -3.89 -12.45
C GLU A 73 -2.35 -2.44 -11.96
N THR A 74 -1.22 -1.76 -12.17
CA THR A 74 -1.03 -0.36 -11.77
C THR A 74 -1.96 0.58 -12.53
N GLU A 75 -2.19 0.35 -13.83
CA GLU A 75 -3.21 1.09 -14.61
C GLU A 75 -4.62 0.96 -14.01
N LYS A 76 -5.00 -0.24 -13.56
CA LYS A 76 -6.30 -0.49 -12.92
C LYS A 76 -6.39 0.24 -11.56
N ILE A 77 -5.30 0.25 -10.80
CA ILE A 77 -5.18 1.00 -9.54
C ILE A 77 -5.38 2.49 -9.80
N LEU A 78 -4.66 3.08 -10.76
CA LEU A 78 -4.76 4.50 -11.13
C LEU A 78 -6.19 4.89 -11.47
N GLY A 79 -6.86 4.09 -12.30
CA GLY A 79 -8.25 4.34 -12.70
C GLY A 79 -9.25 4.35 -11.55
N ARG A 80 -8.86 3.88 -10.35
CA ARG A 80 -9.73 3.74 -9.19
C ARG A 80 -9.15 4.32 -7.89
N LEU A 81 -8.04 5.06 -7.98
CA LEU A 81 -7.21 5.45 -6.83
C LEU A 81 -8.01 6.12 -5.70
N SER A 82 -8.97 6.98 -6.03
CA SER A 82 -9.77 7.73 -5.04
C SER A 82 -10.76 6.87 -4.24
N GLY A 83 -11.08 5.66 -4.70
CA GLY A 83 -12.07 4.80 -4.04
C GLY A 83 -11.48 3.79 -3.05
N TYR A 84 -10.15 3.69 -2.96
CA TYR A 84 -9.52 2.80 -1.98
C TYR A 84 -9.61 3.34 -0.56
N ARG A 85 -9.70 2.42 0.38
CA ARG A 85 -9.42 2.63 1.81
C ARG A 85 -7.97 2.31 2.08
N ARG A 86 -7.38 2.95 3.09
CA ARG A 86 -5.93 2.87 3.34
C ARG A 86 -5.59 2.62 4.79
N GLN A 87 -4.83 1.57 5.06
CA GLN A 87 -4.19 1.37 6.36
C GLN A 87 -2.74 1.84 6.27
N VAL A 88 -2.38 2.82 7.10
CA VAL A 88 -1.03 3.41 7.13
C VAL A 88 -0.29 2.92 8.36
N PHE A 89 0.92 2.40 8.12
CA PHE A 89 1.78 1.84 9.14
C PHE A 89 3.17 2.49 9.07
N GLY A 90 3.72 2.86 10.22
CA GLY A 90 5.10 3.33 10.31
C GLY A 90 6.05 2.17 10.60
N ILE A 91 6.92 1.83 9.64
CA ILE A 91 7.96 0.80 9.80
C ILE A 91 9.37 1.40 9.78
N VAL A 92 10.32 0.69 10.37
CA VAL A 92 11.75 1.01 10.29
C VAL A 92 12.48 -0.18 9.67
N VAL A 93 13.12 0.06 8.52
CA VAL A 93 13.90 -0.93 7.75
C VAL A 93 15.30 -0.36 7.59
N ASP A 94 16.31 -1.12 8.02
CA ASP A 94 17.73 -0.70 7.99
C ASP A 94 18.00 0.68 8.61
N GLY A 95 17.24 1.02 9.65
CA GLY A 95 17.33 2.31 10.35
C GLY A 95 16.60 3.47 9.67
N GLU A 96 16.04 3.28 8.49
CA GLU A 96 15.23 4.27 7.77
C GLU A 96 13.75 4.13 8.12
N ARG A 97 13.06 5.25 8.35
CA ARG A 97 11.61 5.26 8.54
C ARG A 97 10.93 5.17 7.18
N LYS A 98 9.93 4.31 7.09
CA LYS A 98 9.04 4.22 5.94
C LYS A 98 7.60 4.18 6.39
N LEU A 99 6.72 4.65 5.52
CA LEU A 99 5.31 4.30 5.53
C LEU A 99 5.16 3.03 4.72
N TYR A 100 4.47 2.05 5.30
CA TYR A 100 3.88 0.95 4.57
C TYR A 100 2.38 1.23 4.48
N VAL A 101 1.85 1.32 3.28
CA VAL A 101 0.44 1.66 3.05
C VAL A 101 -0.25 0.50 2.35
N SER A 102 -1.22 -0.11 3.02
CA SER A 102 -2.08 -1.15 2.45
C SER A 102 -3.38 -0.53 1.96
N PHE A 103 -3.74 -0.84 0.72
CA PHE A 103 -4.93 -0.36 0.05
C PHE A 103 -5.97 -1.47 -0.07
N LEU A 104 -7.21 -1.14 0.27
CA LEU A 104 -8.35 -2.04 0.33
C LEU A 104 -9.51 -1.47 -0.51
N PRO A 105 -10.41 -2.32 -1.04
CA PRO A 105 -11.58 -1.86 -1.79
C PRO A 105 -12.49 -0.91 -0.99
N GLY A 106 -13.12 0.02 -1.68
CA GLY A 106 -14.19 0.86 -1.13
C GLY A 106 -15.42 0.05 -0.69
N ALA A 107 -16.28 0.66 0.14
CA ALA A 107 -17.49 0.01 0.69
C ALA A 107 -18.45 -0.48 -0.40
N ASP A 108 -18.50 0.28 -1.49
CA ASP A 108 -19.40 0.21 -2.62
C ASP A 108 -18.89 -0.72 -3.73
N TRP A 109 -17.69 -1.29 -3.56
CA TRP A 109 -17.05 -2.13 -4.59
C TRP A 109 -17.39 -3.61 -4.46
N ASN A 110 -18.17 -3.99 -3.44
CA ASN A 110 -18.54 -5.38 -3.18
C ASN A 110 -20.06 -5.58 -3.29
N GLU A 111 -20.47 -6.51 -4.15
CA GLU A 111 -21.87 -6.92 -4.35
C GLU A 111 -22.52 -7.57 -3.11
N TYR A 112 -21.70 -8.08 -2.18
CA TYR A 112 -22.10 -8.66 -0.89
C TYR A 112 -22.10 -7.64 0.27
N GLY A 113 -21.89 -6.35 -0.02
CA GLY A 113 -21.79 -5.29 0.99
C GLY A 113 -20.37 -5.15 1.57
N ASP A 114 -20.23 -4.29 2.59
CA ASP A 114 -18.93 -3.95 3.17
C ASP A 114 -18.37 -5.06 4.08
N ILE A 115 -17.76 -6.07 3.46
CA ILE A 115 -17.09 -7.17 4.17
C ILE A 115 -15.85 -6.71 4.97
N PHE A 116 -15.40 -5.47 4.78
CA PHE A 116 -14.25 -4.88 5.45
C PHE A 116 -14.65 -3.81 6.46
N SER A 117 -15.88 -3.82 6.98
CA SER A 117 -16.43 -2.76 7.84
C SER A 117 -15.57 -2.36 9.07
N ASP A 118 -14.67 -3.22 9.53
CA ASP A 118 -13.77 -3.02 10.67
C ASP A 118 -12.30 -2.83 10.26
N TRP A 119 -12.03 -2.49 9.00
CA TRP A 119 -10.70 -2.16 8.48
C TRP A 119 -9.98 -1.05 9.26
N LYS A 120 -10.70 -0.25 10.06
CA LYS A 120 -10.09 0.78 10.93
C LYS A 120 -9.57 0.23 12.26
N THR A 121 -9.96 -0.98 12.65
CA THR A 121 -9.68 -1.54 13.99
C THR A 121 -8.89 -2.84 13.97
N ARG A 122 -8.73 -3.49 12.81
CA ARG A 122 -7.88 -4.66 12.64
C ARG A 122 -6.98 -4.51 11.42
N THR A 123 -5.82 -5.14 11.45
CA THR A 123 -4.95 -5.25 10.27
C THR A 123 -5.56 -6.19 9.26
N MET A 124 -5.65 -5.74 8.01
CA MET A 124 -6.13 -6.57 6.93
C MET A 124 -4.93 -7.25 6.28
N MET A 125 -4.91 -8.57 6.34
CA MET A 125 -3.95 -9.38 5.60
C MET A 125 -4.67 -9.95 4.39
N THR A 126 -4.20 -9.57 3.22
CA THR A 126 -4.63 -10.15 1.96
C THR A 126 -3.50 -11.02 1.43
N SER A 127 -3.82 -12.04 0.64
CA SER A 127 -2.83 -12.85 -0.07
C SER A 127 -3.10 -12.91 -1.57
N ASP A 128 -4.36 -12.68 -1.97
CA ASP A 128 -4.82 -12.69 -3.36
C ASP A 128 -5.89 -11.60 -3.57
N GLY A 129 -6.00 -11.11 -4.81
CA GLY A 129 -7.06 -10.22 -5.22
C GLY A 129 -6.70 -9.19 -6.30
N GLY A 130 -5.47 -9.20 -6.82
CA GLY A 130 -5.02 -8.25 -7.82
C GLY A 130 -5.12 -6.81 -7.34
N PHE A 131 -5.41 -5.91 -8.27
CA PHE A 131 -5.49 -4.46 -8.06
C PHE A 131 -6.49 -4.06 -6.96
N TRP A 132 -7.39 -4.95 -6.54
CA TRP A 132 -8.30 -4.69 -5.43
C TRP A 132 -7.56 -4.57 -4.09
N PHE A 133 -6.44 -5.28 -3.92
CA PHE A 133 -5.64 -5.28 -2.70
C PHE A 133 -4.17 -5.13 -3.06
N TRP A 134 -3.59 -4.01 -2.66
CA TRP A 134 -2.22 -3.70 -2.99
C TRP A 134 -1.54 -2.93 -1.88
N ASN A 135 -0.23 -2.86 -1.95
CA ASN A 135 0.57 -2.16 -0.97
C ASN A 135 1.76 -1.46 -1.63
N ILE A 136 2.26 -0.41 -0.97
CA ILE A 136 3.43 0.34 -1.41
C ILE A 136 4.17 0.90 -0.19
N GLU A 137 5.49 0.98 -0.29
CA GLU A 137 6.34 1.66 0.69
C GLU A 137 6.67 3.09 0.25
N PHE A 138 6.81 3.99 1.21
CA PHE A 138 7.26 5.37 1.00
C PHE A 138 8.24 5.80 2.08
N SER A 139 9.35 6.42 1.69
CA SER A 139 10.32 7.05 2.59
C SER A 139 10.05 8.55 2.70
N PRO A 140 9.59 9.08 3.86
CA PRO A 140 9.39 10.50 4.06
C PRO A 140 10.67 11.33 3.90
N GLU A 141 11.82 10.78 4.32
CA GLU A 141 13.13 11.43 4.25
C GLU A 141 13.60 11.63 2.81
N SER A 142 13.54 10.57 1.99
CA SER A 142 14.01 10.62 0.60
C SER A 142 12.92 11.01 -0.40
N LYS A 143 11.65 11.02 0.03
CA LYS A 143 10.44 11.22 -0.78
C LYS A 143 10.32 10.21 -1.93
N LYS A 144 10.73 8.97 -1.68
CA LYS A 144 10.72 7.89 -2.68
C LYS A 144 9.69 6.83 -2.33
N TYR A 145 9.05 6.32 -3.39
CA TYR A 145 8.16 5.17 -3.36
C TYR A 145 8.94 3.92 -3.78
N SER A 146 8.55 2.77 -3.26
CA SER A 146 9.18 1.49 -3.58
C SER A 146 8.27 0.33 -3.21
N LYS A 147 8.60 -0.89 -3.67
CA LYS A 147 7.91 -2.13 -3.29
C LYS A 147 6.39 -2.05 -3.52
N LEU A 148 6.00 -1.65 -4.74
CA LEU A 148 4.60 -1.76 -5.16
C LEU A 148 4.28 -3.25 -5.35
N ASP A 149 3.25 -3.71 -4.66
CA ASP A 149 2.83 -5.10 -4.72
C ASP A 149 1.30 -5.19 -4.83
N SER A 150 0.85 -5.68 -5.98
CA SER A 150 -0.54 -6.10 -6.24
C SER A 150 -0.63 -7.59 -5.94
N HIS A 151 -1.47 -7.97 -5.00
CA HIS A 151 -1.59 -9.36 -4.55
C HIS A 151 -2.00 -10.23 -5.74
N GLY A 152 -1.51 -11.47 -5.84
CA GLY A 152 -1.76 -12.32 -7.01
C GLY A 152 -3.24 -12.63 -7.25
N TYR A 153 -3.54 -13.32 -8.35
CA TYR A 153 -4.83 -13.99 -8.52
C TYR A 153 -4.61 -15.48 -8.22
N ALA A 154 -5.27 -16.02 -7.18
CA ALA A 154 -5.33 -17.45 -6.91
C ALA A 154 -6.35 -18.17 -7.79
#